data_AF-A0A954MR39-F1
#
_entry.id   AF-A0A954MR39-F1
#
_cell.length_a   1.000
_cell.length_b   1.000
_cell.length_c   1.000
_cell.angle_alpha   90.00
_cell.angle_beta   90.00
_cell.angle_gamma   90.00
#
_symmetry.space_group_name_H-M   'P 1'
#
loop_
_entity.id
_entity.type
_entity.pdbx_description
1 polymer ?
#
loop_
_entity_poly.entity_id
_entity_poly.type
_entity_poly.pdbx_seq_one_letter_code
_entity_poly.pdbx_strand_id
1 'polypeptide(L)'
;QNLSPVAQLPADRLENRRALNQDLDRLCHLRDSEPEAIALSAFDQQAFDLVTGSAARSAFSLDDEADALRDSYGRNSWGQSVLLARRLVEAGSTIVTCHFGGWDSHWNHQGTMEKHLPKVDLAVSGLLTDLDQRGLLDKVMVVVCGEFGRTPRMNDGGNGGPPLSQGTPGRDHWGNVMSVLI
;
A
#
# COMPACT_ATOMS: atom_id res chain seq x y z
N GLN A 1 4.84 13.45 7.83
CA GLN A 1 4.07 13.02 9.01
C GLN A 1 4.30 11.54 9.17
N ASN A 2 4.78 11.09 10.33
CA ASN A 2 4.93 9.67 10.61
C ASN A 2 3.58 8.97 10.51
N LEU A 3 3.56 7.82 9.83
CA LEU A 3 2.42 6.92 9.77
C LEU A 3 2.37 6.16 11.10
N SER A 4 2.08 6.86 12.19
CA SER A 4 1.85 6.22 13.48
C SER A 4 0.66 5.27 13.36
N PRO A 5 0.70 4.09 13.99
CA PRO A 5 -0.49 3.25 14.16
C PRO A 5 -1.65 4.11 14.69
N VAL A 6 -2.87 3.89 14.18
CA VAL A 6 -4.06 4.67 14.55
C VAL A 6 -4.10 4.86 16.07
N ALA A 7 -4.07 6.11 16.53
CA ALA A 7 -3.86 6.52 17.93
C ALA A 7 -4.94 6.06 18.94
N GLN A 8 -5.75 5.06 18.63
CA GLN A 8 -6.92 4.64 19.43
C GLN A 8 -6.98 3.12 19.73
N LEU A 9 -5.95 2.37 19.38
CA LEU A 9 -5.82 0.96 19.78
C LEU A 9 -4.52 0.75 20.56
N PRO A 10 -4.53 1.01 21.88
CA PRO A 10 -3.39 0.70 22.71
C PRO A 10 -3.13 -0.83 22.71
N ALA A 11 -1.88 -1.24 22.84
CA ALA A 11 -1.44 -2.62 22.60
C ALA A 11 -2.15 -3.63 23.53
N ASP A 12 -2.43 -3.21 24.77
CA ASP A 12 -3.26 -3.91 25.75
C ASP A 12 -4.66 -4.25 25.22
N ARG A 13 -5.28 -3.36 24.44
CA ARG A 13 -6.60 -3.60 23.84
C ARG A 13 -6.54 -4.63 22.71
N LEU A 14 -5.45 -4.66 21.95
CA LEU A 14 -5.22 -5.69 20.93
C LEU A 14 -4.95 -7.05 21.58
N GLU A 15 -4.16 -7.08 22.65
CA GLU A 15 -3.91 -8.29 23.46
C GLU A 15 -5.19 -8.83 24.10
N ASN A 16 -6.02 -7.97 24.69
CA ASN A 16 -7.32 -8.36 25.27
C ASN A 16 -8.27 -8.95 24.21
N ARG A 17 -8.30 -8.37 23.00
CA ARG A 17 -9.09 -8.92 21.89
C ARG A 17 -8.55 -10.27 21.42
N ARG A 18 -7.22 -10.43 21.38
CA ARG A 18 -6.57 -11.71 21.04
C ARG A 18 -6.93 -12.79 22.07
N ALA A 19 -6.86 -12.47 23.36
CA ALA A 19 -7.22 -13.40 24.42
C ALA A 19 -8.69 -13.83 24.32
N LEU A 20 -9.61 -12.88 24.11
CA LEU A 20 -11.02 -13.19 23.94
C LEU A 20 -11.29 -14.06 22.70
N ASN A 21 -10.66 -13.77 21.56
CA ASN A 21 -10.77 -14.60 20.36
C ASN A 21 -10.23 -16.02 20.62
N GLN A 22 -9.07 -16.16 21.26
CA GLN A 22 -8.51 -17.46 21.62
C GLN A 22 -9.44 -18.26 22.54
N ASP A 23 -10.12 -17.61 23.47
CA ASP A 23 -11.09 -18.27 24.35
C ASP A 23 -12.37 -18.69 23.60
N LEU A 24 -12.86 -17.87 22.66
CA LEU A 24 -13.97 -18.24 21.78
C LEU A 24 -13.59 -19.39 20.84
N ASP A 25 -12.40 -19.35 20.26
CA ASP A 25 -11.88 -20.41 19.39
C ASP A 25 -11.74 -21.71 20.16
N ARG A 26 -11.20 -21.68 21.40
CA ARG A 26 -11.16 -22.86 22.28
C ARG A 26 -12.54 -23.46 22.53
N LEU A 27 -13.57 -22.63 22.74
CA LEU A 27 -14.94 -23.10 22.92
C LEU A 27 -15.51 -23.75 21.64
N CYS A 28 -15.14 -23.24 20.47
CA CYS A 28 -15.49 -23.85 19.18
C CYS A 28 -14.71 -25.16 18.92
N HIS A 29 -13.42 -25.21 19.26
CA HIS A 29 -12.54 -26.37 19.05
C HIS A 29 -12.78 -27.53 20.03
N LEU A 30 -13.38 -27.29 21.20
CA LEU A 30 -13.88 -28.35 22.06
C LEU A 30 -14.98 -29.21 21.39
N ARG A 31 -15.50 -28.74 20.24
CA ARG A 31 -16.53 -29.44 19.46
C ARG A 31 -16.00 -30.17 18.22
N ASP A 32 -14.94 -29.67 17.58
CA ASP A 32 -14.38 -30.24 16.34
C ASP A 32 -12.83 -30.18 16.35
N SER A 33 -12.17 -31.35 16.32
CA SER A 33 -10.71 -31.50 16.32
C SER A 33 -10.16 -31.58 14.88
N GLU A 34 -10.17 -30.46 14.16
CA GLU A 34 -9.73 -30.39 12.75
C GLU A 34 -8.27 -29.87 12.62
N PRO A 35 -7.37 -30.57 11.92
CA PRO A 35 -5.97 -30.14 11.68
C PRO A 35 -5.82 -28.77 11.00
N GLU A 36 -6.81 -28.35 10.20
CA GLU A 36 -6.82 -27.05 9.51
C GLU A 36 -6.87 -25.87 10.50
N ALA A 37 -7.50 -26.05 11.67
CA ALA A 37 -7.58 -25.03 12.70
C ALA A 37 -6.21 -24.69 13.31
N ILE A 38 -5.33 -25.69 13.45
CA ILE A 38 -3.98 -25.51 14.00
C ILE A 38 -3.13 -24.67 13.03
N ALA A 39 -3.25 -24.92 11.72
CA ALA A 39 -2.55 -24.14 10.70
C ALA A 39 -3.05 -22.69 10.67
N LEU A 40 -4.36 -22.47 10.76
CA LEU A 40 -4.95 -21.13 10.82
C LEU A 40 -4.46 -20.36 12.06
N SER A 41 -4.42 -21.01 13.22
CA SER A 41 -3.89 -20.43 14.46
C SER A 41 -2.43 -19.99 14.35
N ALA A 42 -1.59 -20.76 13.64
CA ALA A 42 -0.20 -20.39 13.39
C ALA A 42 -0.08 -19.14 12.50
N PHE A 43 -0.91 -19.02 11.46
CA PHE A 43 -0.96 -17.82 10.62
C PHE A 43 -1.48 -16.60 11.38
N ASP A 44 -2.50 -16.76 12.23
CA ASP A 44 -3.02 -15.68 13.08
C ASP A 44 -1.97 -15.18 14.08
N GLN A 45 -1.18 -16.10 14.63
CA GLN A 45 -0.07 -15.76 15.51
C GLN A 45 1.02 -14.97 14.77
N GLN A 46 1.42 -15.41 13.58
CA GLN A 46 2.37 -14.67 12.75
C GLN A 46 1.85 -13.30 12.34
N ALA A 47 0.58 -13.20 11.94
CA ALA A 47 -0.05 -11.93 11.57
C ALA A 47 -0.14 -10.98 12.77
N PHE A 48 -0.48 -11.48 13.96
CA PHE A 48 -0.49 -10.67 15.18
C PHE A 48 0.93 -10.18 15.53
N ASP A 49 1.92 -11.08 15.50
CA ASP A 49 3.31 -10.72 15.80
C ASP A 49 3.88 -9.74 14.76
N LEU A 50 3.45 -9.81 13.50
CA LEU A 50 3.77 -8.83 12.45
C LEU A 50 3.12 -7.46 12.69
N VAL A 51 2.06 -7.35 13.49
CA VAL A 51 1.40 -6.07 13.79
C VAL A 51 1.83 -5.51 15.16
N THR A 52 2.08 -6.37 16.14
CA THR A 52 2.41 -5.98 17.52
C THR A 52 3.89 -6.10 17.87
N GLY A 53 4.65 -6.85 17.07
CA GLY A 53 6.05 -7.12 17.28
C GLY A 53 6.94 -5.87 17.20
N SER A 54 8.13 -5.97 17.78
CA SER A 54 9.14 -4.91 17.73
C SER A 54 9.59 -4.60 16.29
N ALA A 55 9.70 -5.63 15.44
CA ALA A 55 10.04 -5.48 14.02
C ALA A 55 9.00 -4.64 13.27
N ALA A 56 7.71 -4.89 13.50
CA ALA A 56 6.62 -4.10 12.95
C ALA A 56 6.73 -2.64 13.36
N ARG A 57 6.86 -2.38 14.66
CA ARG A 57 6.97 -1.02 15.22
C ARG A 57 8.18 -0.28 14.66
N SER A 58 9.31 -0.97 14.51
CA SER A 58 10.50 -0.40 13.86
C SER A 58 10.27 -0.12 12.38
N ALA A 59 9.55 -0.99 11.65
CA ALA A 59 9.21 -0.75 10.25
C ALA A 59 8.43 0.57 10.06
N PHE A 60 7.50 0.90 10.96
CA PHE A 60 6.75 2.17 10.95
C PHE A 60 7.58 3.42 11.31
N SER A 61 8.78 3.27 11.88
CA SER A 61 9.69 4.37 12.18
C SER A 61 10.49 4.77 10.93
N LEU A 62 9.88 5.56 10.05
CA LEU A 62 10.56 6.07 8.85
C LEU A 62 11.70 7.06 9.17
N ASP A 63 11.73 7.61 10.38
CA ASP A 63 12.80 8.50 10.82
C ASP A 63 14.12 7.76 11.10
N ASP A 64 14.09 6.43 11.16
CA ASP A 64 15.29 5.60 11.26
C ASP A 64 16.05 5.50 9.92
N GLU A 65 15.43 5.91 8.82
CA GLU A 65 16.05 5.89 7.49
C GLU A 65 16.84 7.17 7.22
N ALA A 66 17.97 7.02 6.52
CA ALA A 66 18.77 8.14 6.08
C ALA A 66 17.94 9.11 5.22
N ASP A 67 18.16 10.41 5.42
CA ASP A 67 17.39 11.45 4.70
C ASP A 67 17.51 11.32 3.19
N ALA A 68 18.71 11.01 2.67
CA ALA A 68 18.93 10.78 1.26
C ALA A 68 18.06 9.65 0.69
N LEU A 69 17.82 8.58 1.46
CA LEU A 69 16.94 7.49 1.06
C LEU A 69 15.47 7.94 1.08
N ARG A 70 15.07 8.70 2.10
CA ARG A 70 13.70 9.24 2.13
C ARG A 70 13.43 10.23 1.00
N ASP A 71 14.45 10.95 0.56
CA ASP A 71 14.40 11.86 -0.58
C ASP A 71 14.30 11.11 -1.91
N SER A 72 14.97 9.96 -2.07
CA SER A 72 14.90 9.15 -3.30
C SER A 72 13.52 8.56 -3.56
N TYR A 73 12.69 8.37 -2.52
CA TYR A 73 11.29 7.98 -2.65
C TYR A 73 10.34 9.18 -2.79
N GLY A 74 10.84 10.39 -2.51
CA GLY A 74 10.07 11.63 -2.45
C GLY A 74 9.40 11.87 -1.09
N ARG A 75 9.50 13.11 -0.61
CA ARG A 75 8.89 13.59 0.65
C ARG A 75 7.40 13.90 0.53
N ASN A 76 6.65 13.00 -0.10
CA ASN A 76 5.19 13.06 -0.20
C ASN A 76 4.57 11.83 0.44
N SER A 77 3.27 11.88 0.77
CA SER A 77 2.59 10.80 1.49
C SER A 77 2.73 9.44 0.80
N TRP A 78 2.59 9.40 -0.53
CA TRP A 78 2.67 8.14 -1.26
C TRP A 78 4.09 7.60 -1.34
N GLY A 79 5.09 8.44 -1.63
CA GLY A 79 6.51 8.04 -1.61
C GLY A 79 6.93 7.46 -0.26
N GLN A 80 6.53 8.08 0.84
CA GLN A 80 6.81 7.57 2.20
C GLN A 80 6.03 6.28 2.51
N SER A 81 4.82 6.09 1.95
CA SER A 81 4.10 4.80 2.04
C SER A 81 4.82 3.68 1.28
N VAL A 82 5.42 3.98 0.13
CA VAL A 82 6.21 2.99 -0.65
C VAL A 82 7.50 2.63 0.10
N LEU A 83 8.18 3.60 0.72
CA LEU A 83 9.33 3.35 1.60
C LEU A 83 8.95 2.46 2.80
N LEU A 84 7.81 2.75 3.44
CA LEU A 84 7.28 1.92 4.52
C LEU A 84 7.01 0.49 4.03
N ALA A 85 6.49 0.32 2.82
CA ALA A 85 6.26 -1.00 2.26
C ALA A 85 7.56 -1.80 2.11
N ARG A 86 8.66 -1.17 1.68
CA ARG A 86 9.98 -1.83 1.66
C ARG A 86 10.39 -2.28 3.06
N ARG A 87 10.26 -1.43 4.08
CA ARG A 87 10.57 -1.79 5.48
C ARG A 87 9.68 -2.92 6.01
N LEU A 88 8.40 -2.94 5.65
CA LEU A 88 7.49 -4.01 6.02
C LEU A 88 7.87 -5.35 5.37
N VAL A 89 8.31 -5.33 4.12
CA VAL A 89 8.85 -6.53 3.44
C VAL A 89 10.10 -7.03 4.15
N GLU A 90 11.03 -6.16 4.55
CA GLU A 90 12.20 -6.56 5.35
C GLU A 90 11.81 -7.09 6.74
N ALA A 91 10.73 -6.58 7.32
CA ALA A 91 10.17 -7.07 8.59
C ALA A 91 9.37 -8.38 8.46
N GLY A 92 9.24 -8.93 7.24
CA GLY A 92 8.65 -10.25 7.00
C GLY A 92 7.22 -10.23 6.45
N SER A 93 6.67 -9.07 6.09
CA SER A 93 5.37 -9.02 5.39
C SER A 93 5.45 -9.72 4.05
N THR A 94 4.54 -10.68 3.81
CA THR A 94 4.47 -11.45 2.57
C THR A 94 3.83 -10.68 1.41
N ILE A 95 2.88 -9.79 1.72
CA ILE A 95 2.18 -8.94 0.76
C ILE A 95 2.01 -7.56 1.38
N VAL A 96 2.35 -6.52 0.62
CA VAL A 96 2.10 -5.12 0.99
C VAL A 96 1.50 -4.38 -0.20
N THR A 97 0.39 -3.67 0.03
CA THR A 97 -0.31 -2.90 -1.01
C THR A 97 -0.22 -1.41 -0.70
N CYS A 98 0.28 -0.63 -1.66
CA CYS A 98 0.29 0.83 -1.57
C CYS A 98 -0.75 1.45 -2.51
N HIS A 99 -1.77 2.08 -1.95
CA HIS A 99 -2.79 2.77 -2.73
C HIS A 99 -2.38 4.22 -3.06
N PHE A 100 -2.48 4.60 -4.34
CA PHE A 100 -2.33 5.99 -4.80
C PHE A 100 -3.59 6.44 -5.53
N GLY A 101 -4.40 7.29 -4.87
CA GLY A 101 -5.61 7.85 -5.48
C GLY A 101 -5.32 9.04 -6.39
N GLY A 102 -6.37 9.57 -7.02
CA GLY A 102 -6.31 10.81 -7.83
C GLY A 102 -6.09 10.60 -9.32
N TRP A 103 -6.16 9.36 -9.81
CA TRP A 103 -6.01 9.01 -11.23
C TRP A 103 -7.29 9.19 -12.05
N ASP A 104 -8.38 9.68 -11.43
CA ASP A 104 -9.68 9.86 -12.07
C ASP A 104 -9.89 11.20 -12.78
N SER A 105 -9.02 11.46 -13.75
CA SER A 105 -8.97 12.73 -14.47
C SER A 105 -9.92 12.79 -15.67
N HIS A 106 -11.22 12.86 -15.42
CA HIS A 106 -12.24 13.14 -16.46
C HIS A 106 -12.17 14.56 -17.02
N TRP A 107 -11.44 15.45 -16.36
CA TRP A 107 -11.10 16.81 -16.76
C TRP A 107 -9.67 17.13 -16.28
N ASN A 108 -9.05 18.17 -16.83
CA ASN A 108 -7.67 18.60 -16.53
C ASN A 108 -6.65 17.43 -16.40
N HIS A 109 -6.65 16.53 -17.38
CA HIS A 109 -5.77 15.35 -17.35
C HIS A 109 -4.30 15.76 -17.31
N GLN A 110 -3.91 16.76 -18.11
CA GLN A 110 -2.53 17.24 -18.15
C GLN A 110 -2.05 17.71 -16.78
N GLY A 111 -2.75 18.64 -16.12
CA GLY A 111 -2.34 19.12 -14.81
C GLY A 111 -2.36 18.03 -13.73
N THR A 112 -3.27 17.05 -13.87
CA THR A 112 -3.26 15.86 -13.01
C THR A 112 -1.99 15.03 -13.24
N MET A 113 -1.62 14.74 -14.48
CA MET A 113 -0.45 13.94 -14.82
C MET A 113 0.85 14.64 -14.44
N GLU A 114 0.99 15.95 -14.68
CA GLU A 114 2.15 16.74 -14.25
C GLU A 114 2.37 16.69 -12.74
N LYS A 115 1.31 16.52 -11.95
CA LYS A 115 1.38 16.37 -10.49
C LYS A 115 1.63 14.93 -10.03
N HIS A 116 1.10 13.93 -10.74
CA HIS A 116 1.14 12.52 -10.30
C HIS A 116 2.32 11.76 -10.86
N LEU A 117 2.64 11.91 -12.15
CA LEU A 117 3.71 11.16 -12.81
C LEU A 117 5.08 11.33 -12.13
N PRO A 118 5.53 12.54 -11.74
CA PRO A 118 6.81 12.67 -11.06
C PRO A 118 6.87 11.94 -9.71
N LYS A 119 5.73 11.82 -9.01
CA LYS A 119 5.66 11.07 -7.75
C LYS A 119 5.79 9.58 -8.01
N VAL A 120 5.07 9.07 -9.01
CA VAL A 120 5.16 7.67 -9.48
C VAL A 120 6.57 7.31 -9.85
N ASP A 121 7.14 8.09 -10.78
CA ASP A 121 8.48 7.86 -11.29
C ASP A 121 9.51 7.81 -10.16
N LEU A 122 9.49 8.80 -9.26
CA LEU A 122 10.43 8.86 -8.15
C LEU A 122 10.28 7.71 -7.16
N ALA A 123 9.06 7.41 -6.70
CA ALA A 123 8.88 6.36 -5.69
C ALA A 123 9.11 4.95 -6.26
N VAL A 124 8.71 4.69 -7.50
CA VAL A 124 8.90 3.38 -8.15
C VAL A 124 10.37 3.16 -8.49
N SER A 125 11.06 4.14 -9.08
CA SER A 125 12.50 4.04 -9.36
C SER A 125 13.32 3.93 -8.07
N GLY A 126 12.96 4.70 -7.04
CA GLY A 126 13.55 4.62 -5.71
C GLY A 126 13.40 3.24 -5.08
N LEU A 127 12.19 2.66 -5.12
CA LEU A 127 11.92 1.32 -4.63
C LEU A 127 12.75 0.26 -5.36
N LEU A 128 12.72 0.25 -6.69
CA LEU A 128 13.44 -0.74 -7.49
C LEU A 128 14.95 -0.66 -7.24
N THR A 129 15.49 0.56 -7.17
CA THR A 129 16.91 0.79 -6.89
C THR A 129 17.30 0.33 -5.48
N ASP A 130 16.48 0.64 -4.47
CA ASP A 130 16.73 0.25 -3.08
C ASP A 130 16.63 -1.27 -2.88
N LEU A 131 15.66 -1.93 -3.54
CA LEU A 131 15.56 -3.38 -3.53
C LEU A 131 16.76 -4.05 -4.22
N ASP A 132 17.24 -3.50 -5.33
CA ASP A 132 18.42 -4.01 -6.04
C ASP A 132 19.68 -3.91 -5.16
N GLN A 133 19.92 -2.73 -4.58
CA GLN A 133 21.06 -2.48 -3.69
C GLN A 133 21.09 -3.40 -2.46
N ARG A 134 19.92 -3.86 -2.01
CA ARG A 134 19.77 -4.79 -0.89
C ARG A 134 19.79 -6.26 -1.31
N GLY A 135 19.83 -6.57 -2.60
CA GLY A 135 19.72 -7.93 -3.13
C GLY A 135 18.35 -8.56 -2.87
N LEU A 136 17.29 -7.75 -2.83
CA LEU A 136 15.92 -8.18 -2.57
C LEU A 136 15.11 -8.41 -3.85
N LEU A 137 15.52 -7.89 -5.01
CA LEU A 137 14.78 -8.08 -6.28
C LEU A 137 14.63 -9.56 -6.67
N ASP A 138 15.56 -10.43 -6.26
CA ASP A 138 15.44 -11.89 -6.49
C ASP A 138 14.34 -12.56 -5.65
N LYS A 139 13.85 -11.88 -4.61
CA LYS A 139 12.90 -12.43 -3.62
C LYS A 139 11.59 -11.67 -3.56
N VAL A 140 11.54 -10.45 -4.11
CA VAL A 140 10.41 -9.53 -4.00
C VAL A 140 9.92 -9.17 -5.40
N MET A 141 8.68 -9.55 -5.71
CA MET A 141 8.01 -9.12 -6.92
C MET A 141 7.34 -7.76 -6.68
N VAL A 142 7.65 -6.77 -7.52
CA VAL A 142 7.02 -5.45 -7.47
C VAL A 142 6.00 -5.36 -8.59
N VAL A 143 4.73 -5.15 -8.25
CA VAL A 143 3.66 -4.99 -9.24
C VAL A 143 3.10 -3.57 -9.14
N VAL A 144 3.13 -2.83 -10.25
CA VAL A 144 2.49 -1.51 -10.37
C VAL A 144 1.37 -1.60 -11.40
N CYS A 145 0.13 -1.53 -10.92
CA CYS A 145 -1.07 -1.60 -11.75
C CYS A 145 -2.11 -0.56 -11.32
N GLY A 146 -2.97 -0.17 -12.27
CA GLY A 146 -4.17 0.62 -12.01
C GLY A 146 -5.44 -0.23 -12.14
N GLU A 147 -6.59 0.36 -11.81
CA GLU A 147 -7.91 -0.29 -11.90
C GLU A 147 -8.46 -0.35 -13.34
N PHE A 148 -8.19 0.68 -14.14
CA PHE A 148 -8.67 0.82 -15.51
C PHE A 148 -7.70 1.64 -16.36
N GLY A 149 -7.71 1.43 -17.67
CA GLY A 149 -7.06 2.31 -18.62
C GLY A 149 -7.89 3.55 -18.95
N ARG A 150 -7.34 4.37 -19.84
CA ARG A 150 -7.95 5.63 -20.29
C ARG A 150 -8.13 5.64 -21.79
N THR A 151 -9.25 6.23 -22.24
CA THR A 151 -9.57 6.44 -23.66
C THR A 151 -8.36 6.98 -24.44
N PRO A 152 -8.01 6.47 -25.63
CA PRO A 152 -6.80 6.91 -26.35
C PRO A 152 -6.87 8.36 -26.85
N ARG A 153 -8.05 8.97 -26.81
CA ARG A 153 -8.29 10.38 -27.20
C ARG A 153 -8.79 11.15 -25.99
N MET A 154 -8.38 12.41 -25.89
CA MET A 154 -8.94 13.35 -24.92
C MET A 154 -10.42 13.61 -25.25
N ASN A 155 -11.25 13.75 -24.22
CA ASN A 155 -12.60 14.29 -24.39
C ASN A 155 -12.54 15.81 -24.63
N ASP A 156 -13.65 16.41 -25.03
CA ASP A 156 -13.74 17.84 -25.35
C ASP A 156 -13.96 18.73 -24.11
N GLY A 157 -13.98 18.17 -22.91
CA GLY A 157 -14.32 18.86 -21.66
C GLY A 157 -15.79 19.29 -21.55
N GLY A 158 -16.62 18.99 -22.57
CA GLY A 158 -18.03 19.39 -22.70
C GLY A 158 -19.03 18.36 -22.16
N ASN A 159 -18.59 17.12 -21.92
CA ASN A 159 -19.43 16.02 -21.41
C ASN A 159 -19.81 16.19 -19.93
N GLY A 160 -20.64 17.18 -19.59
CA GLY A 160 -21.39 17.24 -18.32
C GLY A 160 -20.60 16.92 -17.06
N GLY A 161 -19.31 17.27 -17.02
CA GLY A 161 -18.43 16.91 -15.91
C GLY A 161 -18.92 17.53 -14.60
N PRO A 162 -18.38 17.11 -13.45
CA PRO A 162 -18.65 17.75 -12.17
C PRO A 162 -18.54 19.27 -12.31
N PRO A 163 -19.22 20.10 -11.49
CA PRO A 163 -19.27 21.57 -11.63
C PRO A 163 -17.92 22.30 -11.80
N LEU A 164 -16.79 21.60 -11.61
CA LEU A 164 -15.41 22.03 -11.74
C LEU A 164 -14.72 21.68 -13.09
N SER A 165 -15.39 21.02 -14.04
CA SER A 165 -14.78 20.58 -15.32
C SER A 165 -14.26 21.74 -16.19
N GLN A 166 -14.82 22.95 -16.03
CA GLN A 166 -14.39 24.24 -16.63
C GLN A 166 -13.94 24.19 -18.12
N GLY A 167 -14.46 23.26 -18.93
CA GLY A 167 -14.06 23.11 -20.33
C GLY A 167 -12.61 22.61 -20.51
N THR A 168 -12.00 22.03 -19.48
CA THR A 168 -10.65 21.46 -19.56
C THR A 168 -10.72 19.98 -19.96
N PRO A 169 -10.09 19.58 -21.08
CA PRO A 169 -10.09 18.20 -21.53
C PRO A 169 -9.55 17.20 -20.49
N GLY A 170 -10.19 16.04 -20.41
CA GLY A 170 -9.73 14.87 -19.66
C GLY A 170 -9.77 13.58 -20.45
N ARG A 171 -9.74 12.44 -19.75
CA ARG A 171 -9.86 11.10 -20.36
C ARG A 171 -10.84 10.23 -19.59
N ASP A 172 -11.78 9.63 -20.31
CA ASP A 172 -12.76 8.69 -19.74
C ASP A 172 -12.17 7.30 -19.53
N HIS A 173 -12.86 6.47 -18.73
CA HIS A 173 -12.48 5.09 -18.46
C HIS A 173 -12.48 4.26 -19.75
N TRP A 174 -11.52 3.33 -19.84
CA TRP A 174 -11.41 2.43 -20.99
C TRP A 174 -10.92 1.06 -20.54
N GLY A 175 -11.88 0.16 -20.28
CA GLY A 175 -11.58 -1.20 -19.79
C GLY A 175 -10.83 -2.09 -20.80
N ASN A 176 -10.83 -1.73 -22.09
CA ASN A 176 -10.14 -2.51 -23.12
C ASN A 176 -8.62 -2.32 -23.11
N VAL A 177 -8.07 -1.44 -22.26
CA VAL A 177 -6.63 -1.28 -22.12
C VAL A 177 -6.27 -1.21 -20.64
N MET A 178 -5.28 -1.98 -20.22
CA MET A 178 -4.68 -1.92 -18.90
C MET A 178 -3.18 -2.16 -19.05
N SER A 179 -2.37 -1.44 -18.29
CA SER A 179 -0.92 -1.64 -18.25
C SER A 179 -0.51 -2.03 -16.84
N VAL A 180 0.43 -2.97 -16.76
CA VAL A 180 1.02 -3.44 -15.51
C VAL A 180 2.54 -3.46 -15.70
N LEU A 181 3.25 -2.91 -14.72
CA LEU A 181 4.69 -3.12 -14.54
C LEU A 181 4.87 -4.29 -13.57
N ILE A 182 5.70 -5.27 -13.94
CA ILE A 182 6.11 -6.42 -13.13
C ILE A 182 7.63 -6.54 -13.25
#